data_AF-A0A176S207-F1
#
_entry.id   AF-A0A176S207-F1
#
_cell.length_a   1.000
_cell.length_b   1.000
_cell.length_c   1.000
_cell.angle_alpha   90.00
_cell.angle_beta   90.00
_cell.angle_gamma   90.00
#
_symmetry.space_group_name_H-M   'P 1'
#
loop_
_entity.id
_entity.type
_entity.pdbx_description
1 polymer ?
#
loop_
_entity_poly.entity_id
_entity_poly.type
_entity_poly.pdbx_seq_one_letter_code
_entity_poly.pdbx_strand_id
1 'polypeptide(L)'
;DEYLSQIDWRVNANANQGYSLGGLILNVSGKVIANYWLNHVYPPEIGEAHRAGDLHIHDLDMLSGYCAGWAFLCRAKEREATRE
;
A
#
# COMPACT_ATOMS: atom_id res chain seq x y z
N ASP A 1 11.92 -11.76 11.42
CA ASP A 1 11.88 -13.17 10.99
C ASP A 1 10.70 -13.50 10.09
N GLU A 2 9.47 -13.09 10.43
CA GLU A 2 8.25 -13.40 9.67
C GLU A 2 8.36 -13.24 8.13
N TYR A 3 8.78 -12.06 7.65
CA TYR A 3 8.98 -11.80 6.21
C TYR A 3 10.05 -12.70 5.59
N LEU A 4 11.18 -12.91 6.28
CA LEU A 4 12.29 -13.75 5.81
C LEU A 4 11.86 -15.21 5.68
N SER A 5 11.03 -15.67 6.61
CA SER A 5 10.44 -17.02 6.61
C SER A 5 9.19 -17.15 5.73
N GLN A 6 8.67 -16.05 5.17
CA GLN A 6 7.46 -16.00 4.34
C GLN A 6 6.24 -16.69 4.97
N ILE A 7 6.07 -16.56 6.28
CA ILE A 7 5.01 -17.27 7.02
C ILE A 7 3.64 -16.58 6.98
N ASP A 8 3.62 -15.28 6.70
CA ASP A 8 2.38 -14.50 6.60
C ASP A 8 1.97 -14.34 5.15
N TRP A 9 0.70 -14.56 4.83
CA TRP A 9 0.15 -14.38 3.49
C TRP A 9 0.38 -12.97 2.94
N ARG A 10 0.48 -11.96 3.82
CA ARG A 10 0.72 -10.56 3.44
C ARG A 10 2.02 -10.36 2.67
N VAL A 11 2.99 -11.27 2.81
CA VAL A 11 4.22 -11.23 2.00
C VAL A 11 3.95 -11.40 0.50
N ASN A 12 2.81 -11.99 0.15
CA ASN A 12 2.36 -12.25 -1.22
C ASN A 12 1.13 -11.40 -1.61
N ALA A 13 0.77 -10.38 -0.82
CA ALA A 13 -0.42 -9.56 -1.09
C ALA A 13 -0.29 -8.73 -2.38
N ASN A 14 0.94 -8.37 -2.78
CA ASN A 14 1.22 -7.64 -4.01
C ASN A 14 1.97 -8.54 -4.99
N ALA A 15 1.27 -8.99 -6.04
CA ALA A 15 1.84 -9.87 -7.07
C ALA A 15 3.00 -9.24 -7.86
N ASN A 16 3.14 -7.92 -7.84
CA ASN A 16 4.25 -7.21 -8.48
C ASN A 16 5.47 -7.04 -7.57
N GLN A 17 5.36 -7.38 -6.29
CA GLN A 17 6.46 -7.33 -5.34
C GLN A 17 7.07 -8.71 -5.13
N GLY A 18 8.34 -8.85 -5.49
CA GLY A 18 9.14 -10.03 -5.19
C GLY A 18 9.85 -9.95 -3.84
N TYR A 19 10.31 -11.10 -3.36
CA TYR A 19 11.18 -11.20 -2.18
C TYR A 19 12.47 -10.40 -2.40
N SER A 20 12.64 -9.33 -1.63
CA SER A 20 13.75 -8.39 -1.81
C SER A 20 13.94 -7.53 -0.56
N LEU A 21 15.07 -6.82 -0.47
CA LEU A 21 15.27 -5.81 0.56
C LEU A 21 14.20 -4.72 0.51
N GLY A 22 13.81 -4.28 -0.70
CA GLY A 22 12.73 -3.32 -0.88
C GLY A 22 11.39 -3.85 -0.38
N GLY A 23 11.06 -5.10 -0.70
CA GLY A 23 9.86 -5.78 -0.20
C GLY A 23 9.85 -5.94 1.32
N LEU A 24 11.01 -6.23 1.94
CA LEU A 24 11.15 -6.28 3.39
C LEU A 24 10.85 -4.91 4.02
N ILE A 25 11.47 -3.84 3.49
CA ILE A 25 11.25 -2.47 3.98
C ILE A 25 9.76 -2.14 3.91
N LEU A 26 9.13 -2.41 2.77
CA LEU A 26 7.72 -2.10 2.53
C LEU A 26 6.77 -2.95 3.39
N ASN A 27 7.06 -4.24 3.61
CA ASN A 27 6.28 -5.10 4.51
C ASN A 27 6.32 -4.58 5.96
N VAL A 28 7.51 -4.20 6.43
CA VAL A 28 7.68 -3.70 7.80
C VAL A 28 7.03 -2.33 7.97
N SER A 29 7.29 -1.39 7.06
CA SER A 29 6.69 -0.05 7.12
C SER A 29 5.18 -0.11 6.99
N GLY A 30 4.66 -0.95 6.09
CA GLY A 30 3.24 -1.09 5.83
C GLY A 30 2.46 -1.55 7.06
N LYS A 31 3.01 -2.50 7.83
CA LYS A 31 2.39 -2.93 9.11
C LYS A 31 2.34 -1.82 10.14
N VAL A 32 3.38 -0.99 10.25
CA VAL A 32 3.41 0.15 11.18
C VAL A 32 2.37 1.18 10.78
N ILE A 33 2.34 1.55 9.50
CA ILE A 33 1.41 2.53 8.94
C ILE A 33 -0.04 2.04 9.09
N ALA A 34 -0.33 0.79 8.74
CA ALA A 34 -1.66 0.20 8.88
C ALA A 34 -2.19 0.28 10.32
N ASN A 35 -1.36 -0.06 11.31
CA ASN A 35 -1.74 0.06 12.72
C ASN A 35 -1.94 1.52 13.16
N TYR A 36 -1.16 2.46 12.62
CA TYR A 36 -1.36 3.87 12.90
C TYR A 36 -2.74 4.33 12.42
N TRP A 37 -3.12 4.01 11.17
CA TRP A 37 -4.45 4.33 10.63
C TRP A 37 -5.57 3.77 11.49
N LEU A 38 -5.53 2.46 11.76
CA LEU A 38 -6.60 1.75 12.47
C LEU A 38 -6.74 2.14 13.96
N ASN A 39 -5.69 2.69 14.57
CA ASN A 39 -5.69 3.05 15.99
C ASN A 39 -5.88 4.55 16.24
N HIS A 40 -5.48 5.42 15.31
CA HIS A 40 -5.39 6.87 15.57
C HIS A 40 -6.17 7.73 14.58
N VAL A 41 -6.45 7.24 13.37
CA VAL A 41 -7.10 8.05 12.33
C VAL A 41 -8.52 7.58 12.07
N TYR A 42 -8.73 6.28 11.92
CA TYR A 42 -10.06 5.72 11.79
C TYR A 42 -10.79 5.74 13.13
N PRO A 43 -12.13 5.90 13.11
CA PRO A 43 -12.95 5.62 14.28
C PRO A 43 -12.69 4.20 14.81
N PRO A 44 -12.72 3.98 16.15
CA PRO A 44 -12.43 2.68 16.75
C PRO A 44 -13.29 1.55 16.16
N GLU A 45 -14.56 1.81 15.88
CA GLU A 45 -15.52 0.82 15.37
C GLU A 45 -15.10 0.29 13.98
N ILE A 46 -14.48 1.15 13.16
CA ILE A 46 -13.95 0.76 11.84
C ILE A 46 -12.70 -0.10 12.01
N GLY A 47 -11.83 0.27 12.96
CA GLY A 47 -10.64 -0.51 13.30
C GLY A 47 -10.97 -1.90 13.85
N GLU A 48 -12.03 -2.00 14.64
CA GLU A 48 -12.56 -3.27 15.16
C GLU A 48 -13.19 -4.11 14.05
N ALA A 49 -14.06 -3.53 13.23
CA ALA A 49 -14.69 -4.23 12.10
C ALA A 49 -13.65 -4.79 11.12
N HIS A 50 -12.56 -4.05 10.84
CA HIS A 50 -11.45 -4.54 10.01
C HIS A 50 -10.74 -5.75 10.65
N ARG A 51 -10.48 -5.71 11.96
CA ARG A 51 -9.78 -6.78 12.68
C ARG A 51 -10.65 -8.01 12.92
N ALA A 52 -11.95 -7.82 13.11
CA ALA A 52 -12.95 -8.89 13.22
C ALA A 52 -13.24 -9.55 11.86
N GLY A 53 -12.88 -8.90 10.76
CA GLY A 53 -13.12 -9.40 9.40
C GLY A 53 -14.52 -9.09 8.87
N ASP A 54 -15.27 -8.20 9.54
CA ASP A 54 -16.58 -7.73 9.09
C ASP A 54 -16.46 -6.86 7.83
N LEU A 55 -15.30 -6.20 7.66
CA LEU A 55 -14.93 -5.48 6.45
C LEU A 55 -13.43 -5.62 6.18
N HIS A 56 -13.02 -5.40 4.93
CA HIS A 56 -11.62 -5.35 4.54
C HIS A 56 -11.28 -3.98 3.97
N ILE A 57 -10.29 -3.31 4.56
CA ILE A 57 -9.81 -2.01 4.10
C ILE A 57 -8.56 -2.28 3.27
N HIS A 58 -8.60 -1.86 2.01
CA HIS A 58 -7.50 -2.03 1.07
C HIS A 58 -6.40 -0.96 1.28
N ASP A 59 -5.16 -1.32 0.98
CA ASP A 59 -3.98 -0.44 0.88
C ASP A 59 -3.70 0.43 2.11
N LEU A 60 -3.87 -0.15 3.29
CA LEU A 60 -3.53 0.48 4.57
C LEU A 60 -2.03 0.72 4.78
N ASP A 61 -1.18 0.21 3.90
CA ASP A 61 0.28 0.33 4.00
C ASP A 61 0.84 1.65 3.46
N MET A 62 0.04 2.45 2.72
CA MET A 62 0.51 3.70 2.11
C MET A 62 -0.52 4.85 2.16
N LEU A 63 -0.02 6.09 2.33
CA LEU A 63 -0.80 7.31 2.11
C LEU A 63 -0.75 7.71 0.63
N SER A 64 -1.47 7.00 -0.21
CA SER A 64 -1.51 7.26 -1.65
C SER A 64 -2.90 7.01 -2.23
N GLY A 65 -3.16 7.57 -3.42
CA GLY A 65 -4.31 7.15 -4.20
C GLY A 65 -4.20 5.66 -4.58
N TYR A 66 -5.33 4.97 -4.64
CA TYR A 66 -5.39 3.54 -4.95
C TYR A 66 -4.78 3.22 -6.32
N CYS A 67 -5.22 3.95 -7.35
CA CYS A 67 -4.77 3.76 -8.71
C CYS A 67 -4.79 5.07 -9.49
N ALA A 68 -3.95 5.15 -10.52
CA ALA A 68 -3.96 6.25 -11.47
C ALA A 68 -3.87 5.69 -12.90
N GLY A 69 -4.74 6.18 -13.78
CA GLY A 69 -4.65 5.95 -15.21
C GLY A 69 -3.73 6.99 -15.86
N TRP A 70 -2.79 6.53 -16.68
CA TRP A 70 -1.84 7.42 -17.36
C TRP A 70 -2.15 7.52 -18.84
N ALA A 71 -2.45 8.74 -19.32
CA ALA A 71 -2.58 9.01 -20.74
C ALA A 71 -1.23 9.46 -21.32
N PHE A 72 -0.56 8.57 -22.06
CA PHE A 72 0.74 8.87 -22.68
C PHE A 72 0.68 10.10 -23.60
N LEU A 73 -0.45 10.32 -24.29
CA LEU A 73 -0.67 11.48 -25.13
C LEU A 73 -0.62 12.80 -24.35
N CYS A 74 -1.22 12.85 -23.15
CA CYS A 74 -1.17 14.03 -22.30
C CYS A 74 0.28 14.34 -21.91
N ARG A 75 1.00 13.30 -21.47
CA ARG A 75 2.41 13.42 -21.04
C ARG A 75 3.36 13.85 -22.16
N ALA A 76 3.11 13.41 -23.39
CA ALA A 76 3.90 13.82 -24.55
C ALA A 76 3.70 15.30 -24.88
N LYS A 77 2.44 15.78 -24.85
CA LYS A 77 2.11 17.19 -25.07
C LYS A 77 2.72 18.11 -24.02
N GLU A 78 2.68 17.70 -22.74
CA GLU A 78 3.32 18.44 -21.65
C GLU A 78 4.84 18.54 -21.85
N ARG A 79 5.50 17.44 -22.27
CA ARG A 79 6.95 17.43 -22.54
C ARG A 79 7.37 18.31 -23.71
N GLU A 80 6.54 18.42 -24.74
CA GLU A 80 6.78 19.35 -25.86
C GLU A 80 6.59 20.81 -25.43
N ALA A 81 5.57 21.10 -24.62
CA ALA A 81 5.31 22.46 -24.11
C ALA A 81 6.41 22.98 -23.16
N THR A 82 7.14 22.10 -22.48
CA THR A 82 8.25 22.48 -21.57
C THR A 82 9.63 22.48 -22.23
N ARG A 83 9.72 22.35 -23.56
CA ARG A 83 10.99 22.23 -24.31
C ARG A 83 11.48 23.54 -24.96
N GLU A 84 10.88 24.68 -24.62
CA GLU A 84 11.46 26.02 -24.84
C GLU A 84 12.49 26.37 -23.76
#